data_AF-A0A848GU87-F1
#
_entry.id   AF-A0A848GU87-F1
#
_cell.length_a   1.000
_cell.length_b   1.000
_cell.length_c   1.000
_cell.angle_alpha   90.00
_cell.angle_beta   90.00
_cell.angle_gamma   90.00
#
_symmetry.space_group_name_H-M   'P 1'
#
loop_
_entity.id
_entity.type
_entity.pdbx_description
1 polymer ?
#
loop_
_entity_poly.entity_id
_entity_poly.type
_entity_poly.pdbx_seq_one_letter_code
_entity_poly.pdbx_strand_id
1 'polypeptide(L)'
;MGISTASITVIATNSTGQGNITFSTFNFLESGSLMPGSFPPIILPTLADGATATILQSYFQQQVVSGSRTLSPCSGTAIFNLPNGPALTITWNLSALNGGPMPSIVPGAGYYVSGATNPTISGFNYTFNINIQSQ
;
A
#
# COMPACT_ATOMS: atom_id res chain seq x y z
N MET A 1 -7.28 9.96 -25.33
CA MET A 1 -6.40 10.37 -24.20
C MET A 1 -6.66 9.41 -23.06
N GLY A 2 -5.65 8.67 -22.61
CA GLY A 2 -5.81 7.64 -21.56
C GLY A 2 -6.15 8.23 -20.19
N ILE A 3 -6.81 7.43 -19.35
CA ILE A 3 -7.02 7.70 -17.94
C ILE A 3 -5.67 7.52 -17.24
N SER A 4 -5.13 8.57 -16.62
CA SER A 4 -3.92 8.42 -15.80
C SER A 4 -4.26 7.73 -14.49
N THR A 5 -3.45 6.75 -14.10
CA THR A 5 -3.63 5.97 -12.88
C THR A 5 -2.35 5.98 -12.04
N ALA A 6 -2.52 5.99 -10.72
CA ALA A 6 -1.46 5.71 -9.77
C ALA A 6 -1.92 4.54 -8.87
N SER A 7 -0.98 3.72 -8.42
CA SER A 7 -1.32 2.60 -7.55
C SER A 7 -0.18 2.25 -6.61
N ILE A 8 -0.53 1.60 -5.52
CA ILE A 8 0.41 0.88 -4.68
C ILE A 8 -0.05 -0.58 -4.59
N THR A 9 0.88 -1.50 -4.76
CA THR A 9 0.67 -2.94 -4.53
C THR A 9 1.82 -3.46 -3.70
N VAL A 10 1.50 -4.14 -2.60
CA VAL A 10 2.48 -4.75 -1.70
C VAL A 10 2.21 -6.25 -1.65
N ILE A 11 3.10 -7.00 -2.26
CA ILE A 11 3.16 -8.46 -2.19
C ILE A 11 4.17 -8.78 -1.09
N ALA A 12 3.69 -9.46 -0.05
CA ALA A 12 4.50 -9.79 1.11
C ALA A 12 4.60 -11.30 1.30
N THR A 13 5.79 -11.74 1.66
CA THR A 13 6.06 -13.09 2.19
C THR A 13 6.25 -12.98 3.69
N ASN A 14 5.51 -13.77 4.47
CA ASN A 14 5.73 -13.90 5.90
C ASN A 14 6.75 -15.01 6.15
N SER A 15 8.00 -14.63 6.40
CA SER A 15 9.10 -15.55 6.76
C SER A 15 9.53 -15.32 8.20
N THR A 16 8.59 -14.93 9.06
CA THR A 16 8.91 -14.63 10.47
C THR A 16 9.13 -15.89 11.28
N GLY A 17 8.46 -17.00 10.96
CA GLY A 17 8.51 -18.23 11.76
C GLY A 17 7.87 -18.08 13.15
N GLN A 18 7.18 -16.97 13.39
CA GLN A 18 6.65 -16.58 14.71
C GLN A 18 5.12 -16.52 14.73
N GLY A 19 4.46 -16.73 13.59
CA GLY A 19 3.01 -16.78 13.46
C GLY A 19 2.46 -15.86 12.38
N ASN A 20 1.15 -15.66 12.40
CA ASN A 20 0.44 -14.90 11.37
C ASN A 20 0.64 -13.39 11.54
N ILE A 21 0.73 -12.69 10.41
CA ILE A 21 0.63 -11.23 10.35
C ILE A 21 -0.84 -10.89 10.13
N THR A 22 -1.41 -10.01 10.95
CA THR A 22 -2.84 -9.66 10.89
C THR A 22 -3.03 -8.19 10.59
N PHE A 23 -4.04 -7.87 9.81
CA PHE A 23 -4.45 -6.48 9.61
C PHE A 23 -4.90 -5.85 10.94
N SER A 24 -4.56 -4.58 11.14
CA SER A 24 -4.89 -3.82 12.35
C SER A 24 -5.74 -2.61 12.01
N THR A 25 -5.17 -1.62 11.32
CA THR A 25 -5.82 -0.33 11.10
C THR A 25 -5.56 0.16 9.68
N PHE A 26 -6.56 0.82 9.10
CA PHE A 26 -6.47 1.44 7.80
C PHE A 26 -7.01 2.87 7.86
N ASN A 27 -6.16 3.84 7.51
CA ASN A 27 -6.55 5.24 7.37
C ASN A 27 -6.37 5.67 5.92
N PHE A 28 -7.38 6.33 5.38
CA PHE A 28 -7.40 6.74 3.98
C PHE A 28 -8.03 8.11 3.84
N LEU A 29 -7.30 8.99 3.16
CA LEU A 29 -7.75 10.33 2.85
C LEU A 29 -7.84 10.46 1.32
N GLU A 30 -9.06 10.69 0.86
CA GLU A 30 -9.37 11.12 -0.50
C GLU A 30 -10.02 12.50 -0.41
N SER A 31 -9.38 13.52 -0.97
CA SER A 31 -9.93 14.88 -1.02
C SER A 31 -10.48 15.17 -2.41
N GLY A 32 -11.80 15.38 -2.51
CA GLY A 32 -12.49 15.81 -3.73
C GLY A 32 -13.60 14.83 -4.14
N SER A 33 -14.84 15.19 -3.82
CA SER A 33 -16.14 14.63 -4.25
C SER A 33 -16.16 13.14 -4.67
N LEU A 34 -16.79 12.33 -3.83
CA LEU A 34 -17.18 10.94 -4.11
C LEU A 34 -18.02 10.84 -5.40
N MET A 35 -17.39 10.45 -6.50
CA MET A 35 -18.03 9.86 -7.68
C MET A 35 -17.31 8.53 -8.00
N PRO A 36 -17.98 7.54 -8.61
CA PRO A 36 -17.66 6.12 -8.49
C PRO A 36 -16.35 5.79 -9.22
N GLY A 37 -15.24 5.77 -8.50
CA GLY A 37 -13.93 5.53 -9.10
C GLY A 37 -12.80 5.30 -8.10
N SER A 38 -12.96 5.67 -6.83
CA SER A 38 -12.10 5.14 -5.77
C SER A 38 -12.51 3.69 -5.49
N PHE A 39 -11.66 2.76 -5.93
CA PHE A 39 -11.78 1.38 -5.52
C PHE A 39 -11.32 1.32 -4.07
N PRO A 40 -12.15 0.81 -3.13
CA PRO A 40 -11.70 0.61 -1.77
C PRO A 40 -10.44 -0.27 -1.83
N PRO A 41 -9.41 0.08 -1.05
CA PRO A 41 -8.18 -0.69 -1.04
C PRO A 41 -8.48 -2.13 -0.63
N ILE A 42 -7.80 -3.05 -1.30
CA ILE A 42 -7.80 -4.45 -0.95
C ILE A 42 -6.74 -4.63 0.13
N ILE A 43 -7.19 -5.08 1.30
CA ILE A 43 -6.33 -5.39 2.43
C ILE A 43 -6.53 -6.86 2.78
N LEU A 44 -5.43 -7.59 2.90
CA LEU A 44 -5.49 -8.97 3.37
C LEU A 44 -5.68 -8.98 4.89
N PRO A 45 -6.75 -9.60 5.44
CA PRO A 45 -6.98 -9.62 6.88
C PRO A 45 -5.90 -10.39 7.65
N THR A 46 -5.39 -11.48 7.06
CA THR A 46 -4.39 -12.35 7.69
C THR A 46 -3.45 -12.91 6.64
N LEU A 47 -2.15 -12.73 6.85
CA LEU A 47 -1.09 -13.42 6.11
C LEU A 47 -0.53 -14.54 6.98
N ALA A 48 -0.78 -15.79 6.57
CA ALA A 48 -0.29 -16.96 7.27
C ALA A 48 1.25 -17.02 7.30
N ASP A 49 1.82 -17.63 8.33
CA ASP A 49 3.26 -17.92 8.37
C ASP A 49 3.69 -18.82 7.20
N GLY A 50 4.80 -18.48 6.56
CA GLY A 50 5.30 -19.13 5.34
C GLY A 50 4.54 -18.80 4.05
N ALA A 51 3.51 -17.96 4.07
CA ALA A 51 2.72 -17.62 2.89
C ALA A 51 3.21 -16.35 2.18
N THR A 52 2.99 -16.29 0.86
CA THR A 52 3.15 -15.09 0.03
C THR A 52 1.79 -14.66 -0.50
N ALA A 53 1.41 -13.39 -0.27
CA ALA A 53 0.16 -12.84 -0.81
C ALA A 53 0.24 -11.32 -1.00
N THR A 54 -0.70 -10.77 -1.78
CA THR A 54 -0.92 -9.33 -1.83
C THR A 54 -1.60 -8.89 -0.53
N ILE A 55 -0.92 -8.09 0.28
CA ILE A 55 -1.44 -7.63 1.59
C ILE A 55 -2.09 -6.26 1.53
N LEU A 56 -1.68 -5.43 0.56
CA LEU A 56 -2.22 -4.11 0.30
C LEU A 56 -2.24 -3.88 -1.20
N GLN A 57 -3.38 -3.44 -1.70
CA GLN A 57 -3.50 -2.92 -3.05
C GLN A 57 -4.47 -1.74 -3.05
N SER A 58 -4.04 -0.63 -3.64
CA SER A 58 -4.87 0.57 -3.75
C SER A 58 -4.64 1.24 -5.10
N TYR A 59 -5.74 1.67 -5.72
CA TYR A 59 -5.77 2.20 -7.08
C TYR A 59 -6.43 3.57 -7.11
N PHE A 60 -5.81 4.49 -7.83
CA PHE A 60 -6.26 5.87 -7.97
C PHE A 60 -6.31 6.24 -9.43
N GLN A 61 -7.45 6.80 -9.85
CA GLN A 61 -7.65 7.24 -11.21
C GLN A 61 -7.85 8.74 -11.24
N GLN A 62 -7.41 9.36 -12.32
CA GLN A 62 -7.59 10.79 -12.54
C GLN A 62 -9.09 11.16 -12.51
N GLN A 63 -9.44 12.18 -11.74
CA GLN A 63 -10.78 12.76 -11.72
C GLN A 63 -10.90 13.94 -12.70
N VAL A 64 -12.10 14.13 -13.27
CA VAL A 64 -12.46 15.29 -14.08
C VAL A 64 -13.62 16.01 -13.41
N VAL A 65 -13.39 17.24 -12.95
CA VAL A 65 -14.40 18.08 -12.28
C VAL A 65 -14.66 19.30 -13.15
N SER A 66 -15.91 19.49 -13.58
CA SER A 66 -16.33 20.61 -14.42
C SER A 66 -15.46 20.81 -15.68
N GLY A 67 -15.04 19.70 -16.30
CA GLY A 67 -14.20 19.72 -17.51
C GLY A 67 -12.70 19.92 -17.28
N SER A 68 -12.27 20.15 -16.03
CA SER A 68 -10.85 20.25 -15.67
C SER A 68 -10.34 18.97 -15.01
N ARG A 69 -9.07 18.63 -15.26
CA ARG A 69 -8.39 17.53 -14.58
C ARG A 69 -7.94 18.00 -13.21
N THR A 70 -8.39 17.34 -12.15
CA THR A 70 -8.06 17.75 -10.78
C THR A 70 -7.04 16.79 -10.16
N LEU A 71 -6.05 17.37 -9.49
CA LEU A 71 -5.17 16.63 -8.58
C LEU A 71 -5.94 16.32 -7.31
N SER A 72 -6.45 15.10 -7.18
CA SER A 72 -6.94 14.59 -5.90
C SER A 72 -5.78 13.85 -5.22
N PRO A 73 -5.28 14.31 -4.06
CA PRO A 73 -4.30 13.56 -3.31
C PRO A 73 -4.98 12.31 -2.76
N CYS A 74 -4.33 11.17 -2.92
CA CYS A 74 -4.65 9.98 -2.15
C CYS A 74 -3.47 9.65 -1.23
N SER A 75 -3.70 9.86 0.06
CA SER A 75 -2.78 9.42 1.08
C SER A 75 -3.44 8.39 1.99
N GLY A 76 -2.63 7.51 2.55
CA GLY A 76 -3.12 6.56 3.52
C GLY A 76 -2.02 5.85 4.26
N THR A 77 -2.46 5.15 5.30
CA THR A 77 -1.63 4.34 6.18
C THR A 77 -2.33 3.01 6.42
N ALA A 78 -1.63 1.91 6.16
CA ALA A 78 -2.05 0.55 6.53
C ALA A 78 -1.12 0.00 7.61
N ILE A 79 -1.70 -0.54 8.68
CA ILE A 79 -0.98 -1.11 9.81
C ILE A 79 -1.32 -2.59 9.92
N PHE A 80 -0.31 -3.44 10.00
CA PHE A 80 -0.43 -4.87 10.25
C PHE A 80 0.28 -5.23 11.54
N ASN A 81 -0.36 -6.00 12.41
CA ASN A 81 0.28 -6.57 13.58
C ASN A 81 1.21 -7.69 13.13
N LEU A 82 2.48 -7.57 13.48
CA LEU A 82 3.46 -8.65 13.37
C LEU A 82 3.28 -9.59 14.57
N PRO A 83 3.78 -10.83 14.50
CA PRO A 83 3.76 -11.73 15.65
C PRO A 83 4.43 -11.05 16.86
N ASN A 84 3.93 -11.29 18.07
CA ASN A 84 4.47 -10.71 19.31
C ASN A 84 4.24 -9.19 19.52
N GLY A 85 3.36 -8.56 18.74
CA GLY A 85 2.85 -7.21 19.02
C GLY A 85 3.52 -5.97 18.40
N PRO A 86 4.71 -6.02 17.75
CA PRO A 86 5.15 -4.88 16.93
C PRO A 86 4.34 -4.81 15.63
N ALA A 87 4.39 -3.68 14.92
CA ALA A 87 3.55 -3.44 13.75
C ALA A 87 4.39 -3.14 12.50
N LEU A 88 3.94 -3.66 11.35
CA LEU A 88 4.36 -3.20 10.03
C LEU A 88 3.49 -2.02 9.62
N THR A 89 4.11 -0.89 9.30
CA THR A 89 3.42 0.31 8.83
C THR A 89 3.75 0.58 7.38
N ILE A 90 2.72 0.77 6.55
CA ILE A 90 2.84 1.13 5.14
C ILE A 90 2.17 2.48 4.92
N THR A 91 2.90 3.45 4.37
CA THR A 91 2.37 4.80 4.09
C THR A 91 2.56 5.18 2.64
N TRP A 92 1.56 5.86 2.06
CA TRP A 92 1.65 6.42 0.71
C TRP A 92 1.01 7.80 0.65
N ASN A 93 1.47 8.59 -0.31
CA ASN A 93 0.88 9.86 -0.70
C ASN A 93 1.03 9.97 -2.22
N LEU A 94 -0.03 9.62 -2.93
CA LEU A 94 -0.04 9.50 -4.38
C LEU A 94 -1.01 10.48 -5.03
N SER A 95 -0.79 10.79 -6.30
CA SER A 95 -1.80 11.44 -7.15
C SER A 95 -1.78 10.86 -8.55
N ALA A 96 -2.96 10.62 -9.12
CA ALA A 96 -3.12 9.97 -10.41
C ALA A 96 -2.47 10.72 -11.60
N LEU A 97 -2.15 12.01 -11.44
CA LEU A 97 -1.55 12.83 -12.51
C LEU A 97 -0.03 12.95 -12.43
N ASN A 98 0.58 12.83 -11.25
CA ASN A 98 2.01 13.05 -11.06
C ASN A 98 2.72 12.00 -10.17
N GLY A 99 1.99 10.97 -9.74
CA GLY A 99 2.50 9.91 -8.89
C GLY A 99 2.62 10.32 -7.45
N GLY A 100 3.50 11.26 -7.10
CA GLY A 100 3.83 11.61 -5.72
C GLY A 100 5.11 10.92 -5.22
N PRO A 101 5.50 11.14 -3.95
CA PRO A 101 6.67 10.49 -3.35
C PRO A 101 6.58 8.96 -3.31
N MET A 102 7.73 8.30 -3.24
CA MET A 102 7.82 6.85 -3.07
C MET A 102 7.12 6.43 -1.76
N PRO A 103 6.22 5.43 -1.80
CA PRO A 103 5.63 4.88 -0.58
C PRO A 103 6.70 4.30 0.37
N SER A 104 6.39 4.27 1.65
CA SER A 104 7.29 3.77 2.70
C SER A 104 6.73 2.53 3.37
N ILE A 105 7.64 1.62 3.74
CA ILE A 105 7.35 0.39 4.49
C ILE A 105 8.30 0.35 5.68
N VAL A 106 7.76 0.38 6.89
CA VAL A 106 8.52 0.42 8.14
C VAL A 106 8.14 -0.79 9.00
N PRO A 107 9.05 -1.76 9.23
CA PRO A 107 8.81 -2.84 10.17
C PRO A 107 8.90 -2.32 11.61
N GLY A 108 8.17 -2.99 12.51
CA GLY A 108 8.28 -2.76 13.94
C GLY A 108 9.55 -3.38 14.53
N ALA A 109 9.86 -3.03 15.78
CA ALA A 109 11.07 -3.50 16.46
C ALA A 109 11.16 -5.04 16.50
N GLY A 110 12.37 -5.58 16.31
CA GLY A 110 12.62 -7.02 16.24
C GLY A 110 12.31 -7.67 14.89
N TYR A 111 11.91 -6.88 13.90
CA TYR A 111 11.64 -7.32 12.54
C TYR A 111 12.42 -6.48 11.52
N TYR A 112 12.67 -7.06 10.36
CA TYR A 112 13.15 -6.34 9.20
C TYR A 112 12.41 -6.77 7.94
N VAL A 113 12.44 -5.89 6.94
CA VAL A 113 11.88 -6.16 5.61
C VAL A 113 13.05 -6.29 4.64
N SER A 114 13.16 -7.45 4.01
CA SER A 114 14.10 -7.71 2.91
C SER A 114 13.36 -7.84 1.56
N GLY A 115 14.09 -7.82 0.45
CA GLY A 115 13.52 -7.84 -0.91
C GLY A 115 13.54 -6.48 -1.60
N ALA A 116 12.61 -6.25 -2.52
CA ALA A 116 12.52 -5.01 -3.29
C ALA A 116 11.96 -3.87 -2.41
N THR A 117 12.79 -3.36 -1.50
CA THR A 117 12.50 -2.15 -0.71
C THR A 117 12.40 -0.90 -1.58
N ASN A 118 13.03 -0.94 -2.77
CA ASN A 118 12.71 -0.07 -3.89
C ASN A 118 11.68 -0.77 -4.79
N PRO A 119 10.49 -0.18 -5.03
CA PRO A 119 9.44 -0.81 -5.80
C PRO A 119 9.80 -0.85 -7.29
N THR A 120 9.20 -1.80 -8.01
CA THR A 120 9.14 -1.71 -9.48
C THR A 120 8.14 -0.63 -9.85
N ILE A 121 8.52 0.28 -10.75
CA ILE A 121 7.72 1.44 -11.15
C ILE A 121 7.32 1.32 -12.61
N SER A 122 6.02 1.38 -12.88
CA SER A 122 5.46 1.51 -14.23
C SER A 122 4.53 2.72 -14.27
N GLY A 123 5.01 3.84 -14.82
CA GLY A 123 4.34 5.13 -14.68
C GLY A 123 4.29 5.56 -13.23
N PHE A 124 3.09 5.73 -12.67
CA PHE A 124 2.85 6.11 -11.28
C PHE A 124 2.38 4.94 -10.39
N ASN A 125 2.65 3.71 -10.84
CA ASN A 125 2.23 2.50 -10.17
C ASN A 125 3.44 1.85 -9.50
N TYR A 126 3.38 1.73 -8.17
CA TYR A 126 4.43 1.19 -7.32
C TYR A 126 4.11 -0.24 -6.90
N THR A 127 4.99 -1.20 -7.21
CA THR A 127 4.85 -2.59 -6.76
C THR A 127 6.03 -3.00 -5.90
N PHE A 128 5.74 -3.36 -4.65
CA PHE A 128 6.70 -3.88 -3.68
C PHE A 128 6.58 -5.40 -3.60
N ASN A 129 7.71 -6.10 -3.69
CA ASN A 129 7.82 -7.54 -3.43
C ASN A 129 8.75 -7.70 -2.23
N ILE A 130 8.16 -7.85 -1.05
CA ILE A 130 8.86 -7.82 0.23
C ILE A 130 8.80 -9.16 0.94
N ASN A 131 9.81 -9.40 1.77
CA ASN A 131 9.88 -10.50 2.71
C ASN A 131 10.01 -9.94 4.12
N ILE A 132 9.13 -10.37 5.03
CA ILE A 132 9.08 -9.92 6.40
C ILE A 132 9.72 -10.99 7.27
N GLN A 133 10.75 -10.63 8.02
CA GLN A 133 11.58 -11.56 8.79
C GLN A 133 11.76 -11.05 10.21
N SER A 134 11.85 -11.95 11.18
CA SER A 134 12.36 -11.61 12.50
C SER A 134 13.87 -11.39 12.44
N GLN A 135 14.38 -10.47 13.25
CA GLN A 135 15.82 -10.28 13.44
C GLN A 135 16.48 -11.49 14.11
#